data_AF-A0A0Q7RB88-F1
#
_entry.id   AF-A0A0Q7RB88-F1
#
_cell.length_a   1.000
_cell.length_b   1.000
_cell.length_c   1.000
_cell.angle_alpha   90.00
_cell.angle_beta   90.00
_cell.angle_gamma   90.00
#
_symmetry.space_group_name_H-M   'P 1'
#
loop_
_entity.id
_entity.type
_entity.pdbx_description
1 polymer ?
#
loop_
_entity_poly.entity_id
_entity_poly.type
_entity_poly.pdbx_seq_one_letter_code
_entity_poly.pdbx_strand_id
1 'polypeptide(L)' 'MVIDKQEHDGYITPVDAAGEHAVYVSRIRRDPTVENGLSLWVVSDNLRKGAALNAVQIAQLLDETGMIKPASGYRSITV' A
#
# COMPACT_ATOMS: atom_id res chain seq x y z
N MET A 1 -6.13 3.08 -1.24
CA MET A 1 -7.21 4.07 -1.33
C MET A 1 -7.43 4.43 -2.79
N VAL A 2 -8.68 4.70 -3.18
CA VAL A 2 -9.00 5.10 -4.56
C VAL A 2 -9.19 6.61 -4.58
N ILE A 3 -8.43 7.29 -5.43
CA ILE A 3 -8.56 8.73 -5.70
C ILE A 3 -8.61 8.88 -7.21
N ASP A 4 -9.80 9.04 -7.76
CA ASP A 4 -10.01 9.01 -9.21
C ASP A 4 -11.14 9.95 -9.62
N LYS A 5 -10.79 11.24 -9.78
CA LYS A 5 -11.71 12.27 -10.25
C LYS A 5 -11.25 12.79 -11.61
N GLN A 6 -12.18 12.91 -12.55
CA GLN A 6 -11.89 13.41 -13.91
C GLN A 6 -11.87 14.95 -13.94
N GLU A 7 -11.01 15.54 -13.10
CA GLU A 7 -10.80 16.99 -12.97
C GLU A 7 -9.31 17.29 -12.77
N HIS A 8 -8.94 18.58 -12.83
CA HIS A 8 -7.57 19.00 -12.52
C HIS A 8 -7.23 18.61 -11.07
N ASP A 9 -6.04 18.04 -10.86
CA ASP A 9 -5.60 17.45 -9.57
C ASP A 9 -6.49 16.32 -9.03
N GLY A 10 -7.34 15.72 -9.88
CA GLY A 10 -8.22 14.62 -9.51
C GLY A 10 -7.54 13.24 -9.38
N TYR A 11 -6.22 13.16 -9.61
CA TYR A 11 -5.42 11.94 -9.55
C TYR A 11 -4.21 12.14 -8.66
N ILE A 12 -3.76 11.07 -8.03
CA ILE A 12 -2.61 11.13 -7.13
C ILE A 12 -1.28 10.96 -7.86
N THR A 13 -0.27 11.70 -7.43
CA THR A 13 1.09 11.62 -7.97
C THR A 13 2.07 11.02 -6.95
N PRO A 14 3.28 10.60 -7.38
CA PRO A 14 4.32 10.13 -6.46
C PRO A 14 4.73 11.15 -5.40
N VAL A 15 4.64 12.44 -5.70
CA VAL A 15 4.96 13.50 -4.74
C VAL A 15 3.92 13.56 -3.63
N ASP A 16 2.64 13.40 -3.97
CA ASP A 16 1.53 13.40 -3.00
C ASP A 16 1.54 12.15 -2.10
N ALA A 17 2.01 11.02 -2.63
CA ALA A 17 2.09 9.76 -1.89
C ALA A 17 3.37 9.63 -1.02
N ALA A 18 4.34 10.52 -1.20
CA ALA A 18 5.59 10.48 -0.44
C ALA A 18 5.31 10.77 1.04
N GLY A 19 5.81 9.92 1.93
CA GLY A 19 5.55 10.04 3.36
C GLY A 19 4.17 9.54 3.79
N GLU A 20 3.37 8.94 2.89
CA GLU A 20 2.10 8.32 3.24
C GLU A 20 2.25 6.81 3.43
N HIS A 21 1.30 6.21 4.15
CA HIS A 21 1.29 4.76 4.43
C HIS A 21 0.43 3.96 3.46
N ALA A 22 -0.46 4.63 2.73
CA ALA A 22 -1.40 3.99 1.82
C ALA A 22 -0.77 3.70 0.46
N VAL A 23 -1.34 2.70 -0.22
CA VAL A 23 -1.21 2.54 -1.67
C VAL A 23 -2.40 3.23 -2.30
N TYR A 24 -2.17 4.06 -3.30
CA TYR A 24 -3.20 4.80 -4.00
C TYR A 24 -3.40 4.29 -5.42
N VAL A 25 -4.65 4.31 -5.86
CA VAL A 25 -5.07 3.88 -7.20
C VAL A 25 -5.87 5.01 -7.85
N SER A 26 -5.50 5.37 -9.08
CA SER A 26 -6.13 6.41 -9.91
C SER A 26 -6.20 5.95 -11.37
N ARG A 27 -6.80 6.78 -12.23
CA ARG A 27 -6.87 6.58 -13.69
C ARG A 27 -7.51 5.25 -14.07
N ILE A 28 -8.52 4.82 -13.32
CA ILE A 28 -9.17 3.53 -13.49
C ILE A 28 -9.99 3.57 -14.77
N ARG A 29 -9.63 2.74 -15.74
CA ARG A 29 -10.34 2.69 -17.03
C ARG A 29 -10.24 1.31 -17.66
N ARG A 30 -11.24 0.98 -18.47
CA ARG A 30 -11.20 -0.21 -19.32
C ARG A 30 -10.08 -0.06 -20.36
N ASP A 31 -9.30 -1.11 -20.52
CA ASP A 31 -8.32 -1.19 -21.59
C ASP A 31 -9.06 -1.51 -22.91
N PRO A 32 -8.86 -0.73 -23.98
CA PRO A 32 -9.57 -0.97 -25.25
C PRO A 32 -9.00 -2.13 -26.08
N THR A 33 -7.85 -2.70 -25.70
CA THR A 33 -7.11 -3.70 -26.46
C THR A 33 -7.30 -5.13 -25.95
N VAL A 34 -7.80 -5.29 -24.73
CA VAL A 34 -7.99 -6.60 -24.08
C VAL A 34 -9.43 -6.70 -23.58
N GLU A 35 -10.14 -7.79 -23.90
CA GLU A 35 -11.57 -7.99 -23.61
C GLU A 35 -11.94 -7.67 -22.14
N ASN A 36 -11.11 -8.14 -21.21
CA ASN A 36 -11.24 -7.92 -19.77
C ASN A 36 -10.08 -7.08 -19.19
N GLY A 37 -9.49 -6.22 -20.00
CA GLY A 37 -8.36 -5.39 -19.60
C GLY A 37 -8.77 -4.19 -18.75
N LEU A 38 -7.93 -3.88 -17.76
CA LEU A 38 -8.10 -2.75 -16.85
C LEU A 38 -6.76 -2.01 -16.74
N SER A 39 -6.74 -0.74 -17.10
CA SER A 39 -5.58 0.13 -16.90
C SER A 39 -5.75 0.93 -15.62
N LEU A 40 -4.68 1.04 -14.84
CA LEU A 40 -4.64 1.71 -13.54
C LEU A 40 -3.36 2.53 -13.42
N TRP A 41 -3.38 3.55 -12.59
CA TRP A 41 -2.22 4.27 -12.09
C TRP A 41 -2.08 3.98 -10.59
N VAL A 42 -0.97 3.36 -10.17
CA VAL A 42 -0.77 2.91 -8.80
C VAL A 42 0.49 3.55 -8.24
N VAL A 43 0.35 4.18 -7.07
CA VAL A 43 1.43 4.95 -6.43
C VAL A 43 1.46 4.69 -4.94
N SER A 44 2.65 4.61 -4.37
CA SER A 44 2.89 4.56 -2.92
C SER A 44 4.30 5.04 -2.60
N ASP A 45 4.56 5.41 -1.35
CA ASP A 45 5.91 5.58 -0.84
C ASP A 45 6.66 4.22 -0.86
N ASN A 46 7.77 4.18 -1.62
CA ASN A 46 8.56 2.98 -1.82
C ASN A 46 9.46 2.63 -0.61
N LEU A 47 9.85 3.61 0.21
CA LEU A 47 10.64 3.37 1.41
C LEU A 47 9.76 2.91 2.58
N ARG A 48 8.50 3.35 2.61
CA ARG A 48 7.52 2.91 3.62
C ARG A 48 6.76 1.68 3.16
N LYS A 49 5.65 1.84 2.44
CA LYS A 49 4.78 0.74 2.06
C LYS A 49 5.48 -0.24 1.11
N GLY A 50 6.45 0.23 0.32
CA GLY A 50 7.32 -0.63 -0.49
C GLY A 50 8.41 -1.39 0.28
N ALA A 51 8.72 -1.00 1.52
CA ALA A 51 9.78 -1.62 2.32
C ALA A 51 9.47 -1.66 3.82
N ALA A 52 9.80 -0.59 4.57
CA ALA A 52 9.84 -0.62 6.03
C ALA A 52 8.47 -0.92 6.68
N LEU A 53 7.42 -0.24 6.24
CA LEU A 53 6.07 -0.43 6.77
C LEU A 53 5.54 -1.83 6.46
N ASN A 54 5.81 -2.34 5.26
CA ASN A 54 5.41 -3.69 4.88
C ASN A 54 6.11 -4.74 5.74
N ALA A 55 7.40 -4.57 6.01
CA ALA A 55 8.15 -5.48 6.89
C ALA A 55 7.57 -5.52 8.31
N VAL A 56 7.24 -4.36 8.88
CA VAL A 56 6.60 -4.27 10.19
C VAL A 56 5.22 -4.92 10.19
N GLN A 57 4.39 -4.65 9.17
CA GLN A 57 3.06 -5.25 9.05
C GLN A 57 3.09 -6.77 8.92
N ILE A 58 4.07 -7.32 8.20
CA ILE A 58 4.29 -8.77 8.13
C ILE A 58 4.66 -9.30 9.52
N ALA A 59 5.57 -8.65 10.24
CA ALA A 59 5.94 -9.05 11.60
C ALA A 59 4.74 -9.01 12.57
N GLN A 60 3.88 -7.99 12.47
CA GLN A 60 2.63 -7.88 13.22
C GLN A 60 1.71 -9.07 12.94
N LEU A 61 1.46 -9.36 11.66
CA LEU A 61 0.61 -10.48 11.26
C LEU A 61 1.15 -11.83 11.77
N LEU A 62 2.48 -12.03 11.72
CA LEU A 62 3.11 -13.25 12.22
C LEU A 62 2.94 -13.41 13.74
N ASP A 63 2.98 -12.32 14.50
CA ASP A 63 2.76 -12.37 15.95
C ASP A 63 1.29 -12.65 16.29
N GLU A 64 0.37 -11.96 15.61
CA GLU A 64 -1.09 -12.13 15.76
C GLU A 64 -1.53 -13.57 15.44
N THR A 65 -0.95 -14.15 14.39
CA THR A 65 -1.22 -15.54 13.98
C THR A 65 -0.45 -16.58 14.80
N GLY A 66 0.40 -16.14 15.74
CA GLY A 66 1.19 -17.03 16.60
C GLY A 66 2.27 -17.83 15.85
N MET A 67 2.63 -17.42 14.62
CA MET A 67 3.67 -18.07 13.83
C MET A 67 5.08 -17.78 14.35
N ILE A 68 5.26 -16.66 15.04
CA ILE A 68 6.51 -16.35 15.75
C ILE A 68 6.31 -16.47 17.24
N LYS A 69 7.27 -17.12 17.91
CA LYS A 69 7.33 -17.22 19.38
C LYS A 69 8.55 -16.43 19.86
N PRO A 70 8.41 -15.59 20.89
CA PRO A 70 9.55 -14.90 21.47
C PRO A 70 10.52 -15.93 22.08
N ALA A 71 11.81 -15.80 21.77
CA ALA A 71 12.84 -16.71 22.28
C ALA A 71 13.11 -16.53 23.79
N SER A 72 12.77 -15.39 24.37
CA SER A 72 12.85 -15.06 25.80
C SER A 72 12.12 -13.73 26.07
N GLY A 73 11.62 -13.49 27.29
CA GLY A 73 10.65 -12.44 27.63
C GLY A 73 11.08 -10.98 27.36
N TYR A 74 10.39 -10.31 26.45
CA TYR A 74 9.39 -9.24 26.69
C TYR A 74 8.59 -9.08 25.38
N ARG A 75 7.32 -8.63 25.44
CA ARG A 75 6.44 -8.49 24.27
C ARG A 75 5.79 -7.11 24.30
N SER A 76 6.05 -6.28 23.30
CA SER A 76 5.13 -5.21 22.89
C SER A 76 5.27 -5.02 21.38
N ILE A 77 4.13 -5.01 20.71
CA ILE A 77 3.99 -4.68 19.30
C ILE A 77 3.03 -3.50 19.26
N THR A 78 3.56 -2.31 19.00
CA THR A 78 2.71 -1.15 18.71
C THR A 78 3.38 -0.34 17.60
N VAL A 79 2.78 -0.43 16.42
CA VAL A 79 2.87 0.51 15.28
C VAL A 79 1.52 0.51 14.58
#